data_AF-A0A7W2G4S6-F1
#
_entry.id   AF-A0A7W2G4S6-F1
#
_cell.length_a   1.000
_cell.length_b   1.000
_cell.length_c   1.000
_cell.angle_alpha   90.00
_cell.angle_beta   90.00
_cell.angle_gamma   90.00
#
_symmetry.space_group_name_H-M   'P 1'
#
loop_
_entity.id
_entity.type
_entity.pdbx_description
1 polymer ?
#
loop_
_entity_poly.entity_id
_entity_poly.type
_entity_poly.pdbx_seq_one_letter_code
_entity_poly.pdbx_strand_id
1 'polypeptide(L)'
;MSIRINNLTISLNEDIKILKKKAAKKLRISQSDIEEFNILRESIDARRKNKIKFNYTVEVSLSEEEKLVSKLNDKDVILEKNEVYSVKPGEEKLENRPVVVGMGPAGMFSGLMLAKFGYRPIIVERGESVENREKSIEKFWSTGKLNTESNVQFGEGGAGTFSDGKLTTRTKDKRCRMILETFVKYGAPKEILYSGKPHIGTDILKTVVKNIRKEIEKMGGTVLFNTKLTDFVTEDKKIKAIVLGQEKLQCSNLILAIGHSSRDTYEMLFRKNVFMEQKPFAIGVRVEHLQEMIDVNQYGRYAGHPKLKASDYRLTSRSKDGRGIYSFCMCPGGQVVAASSEDGRVVTNGMSNYKRDGKNANSAIVVSVGKDDFENDMPLSGMEFQRYYESLAYKAGGGDYKAPVQLIRDFLNDTVSSKFGNVKPSYERGYNFADLRKCLPDKVSEALKEGFINFEKKIKGFSKGDGVITGIETRTSAPLRISRNENLESISFEGLYPCGEGAGFAGGIMSSAVDGIKVAEKIISKYRPFD
;
A
#
# COMPACT_ATOMS: atom_id res chain seq x y z
N MET A 1 -9.12 16.51 -28.85
CA MET A 1 -8.33 16.74 -27.60
C MET A 1 -9.36 16.70 -26.49
N SER A 2 -9.13 17.28 -25.31
CA SER A 2 -10.23 17.49 -24.36
C SER A 2 -10.00 18.75 -23.56
N ILE A 3 -11.04 19.25 -22.90
CA ILE A 3 -10.96 20.40 -22.01
C ILE A 3 -11.05 19.91 -20.57
N ARG A 4 -10.02 20.17 -19.78
CA ARG A 4 -10.04 20.00 -18.32
C ARG A 4 -10.62 21.26 -17.67
N ILE A 5 -11.64 21.08 -16.85
CA ILE A 5 -12.23 22.15 -16.04
C ILE A 5 -12.00 21.85 -14.56
N ASN A 6 -11.29 22.74 -13.88
CA ASN A 6 -10.99 22.67 -12.46
C ASN A 6 -12.00 23.45 -11.60
N ASN A 7 -12.03 23.11 -10.31
CA ASN A 7 -12.72 23.86 -9.27
C ASN A 7 -14.26 23.93 -9.43
N LEU A 8 -14.88 22.90 -10.00
CA LEU A 8 -16.34 22.78 -10.02
C LEU A 8 -16.84 22.30 -8.66
N THR A 9 -17.47 23.18 -7.89
CA THR A 9 -17.95 22.84 -6.54
C THR A 9 -19.43 22.46 -6.53
N ILE A 10 -19.78 21.45 -5.75
CA ILE A 10 -21.16 21.15 -5.34
C ILE A 10 -21.23 21.09 -3.81
N SER A 11 -22.35 21.55 -3.26
CA SER A 11 -22.69 21.39 -1.84
C SER A 11 -23.21 19.99 -1.54
N LEU A 12 -23.29 19.63 -0.26
CA LEU A 12 -23.85 18.34 0.18
C LEU A 12 -25.31 18.13 -0.27
N ASN A 13 -26.07 19.21 -0.48
CA ASN A 13 -27.47 19.15 -0.87
C ASN A 13 -27.67 19.03 -2.39
N GLU A 14 -26.63 19.26 -3.19
CA GLU A 14 -26.70 19.18 -4.65
C GLU A 14 -26.40 17.76 -5.16
N ASP A 15 -27.08 17.35 -6.23
CA ASP A 15 -26.84 16.08 -6.91
C ASP A 15 -25.66 16.21 -7.89
N ILE A 16 -24.85 15.15 -8.01
CA ILE A 16 -23.68 15.09 -8.91
C ILE A 16 -24.05 15.34 -10.37
N LYS A 17 -25.29 15.04 -10.79
CA LYS A 17 -25.83 15.29 -12.14
C LYS A 17 -25.76 16.76 -12.54
N ILE A 18 -25.67 17.69 -11.59
CA ILE A 18 -25.52 19.12 -11.90
C ILE A 18 -24.13 19.48 -12.47
N LEU A 19 -23.13 18.60 -12.33
CA LEU A 19 -21.77 18.90 -12.77
C LEU A 19 -21.67 19.18 -14.27
N LYS A 20 -22.36 18.41 -15.13
CA LYS A 20 -22.37 18.66 -16.58
C LYS A 20 -22.97 20.03 -16.92
N LYS A 21 -24.03 20.45 -16.20
CA LYS A 21 -24.62 21.79 -16.31
C LYS A 21 -23.66 22.89 -15.81
N LYS A 22 -22.93 22.66 -14.72
CA LYS A 22 -21.93 23.61 -14.21
C LYS A 22 -20.74 23.76 -15.16
N ALA A 23 -20.30 22.66 -15.77
CA ALA A 23 -19.27 22.66 -16.81
C ALA A 23 -19.70 23.48 -18.04
N ALA A 24 -20.89 23.19 -18.61
CA ALA A 24 -21.44 23.94 -19.74
C ALA A 24 -21.56 25.45 -19.44
N LYS A 25 -22.05 25.80 -18.24
CA LYS A 25 -22.12 27.20 -17.79
C LYS A 25 -20.75 27.87 -17.70
N LYS A 26 -19.73 27.16 -17.18
CA LYS A 26 -18.35 27.69 -17.09
C LYS A 26 -17.74 27.88 -18.48
N LEU A 27 -18.07 27.01 -19.43
CA LEU A 27 -17.66 27.10 -20.82
C LEU A 27 -18.49 28.07 -21.67
N ARG A 28 -19.61 28.60 -21.15
CA ARG A 28 -20.57 29.47 -21.88
C ARG A 28 -21.15 28.81 -23.14
N ILE A 29 -21.45 27.51 -23.05
CA ILE A 29 -22.04 26.68 -24.12
C ILE A 29 -23.32 25.99 -23.64
N SER A 30 -24.06 25.35 -24.56
CA SER A 30 -25.16 24.47 -24.19
C SER A 30 -24.65 23.14 -23.63
N GLN A 31 -25.45 22.49 -22.79
CA GLN A 31 -25.12 21.15 -22.29
C GLN A 31 -25.09 20.09 -23.40
N SER A 32 -25.83 20.33 -24.49
CA SER A 32 -25.87 19.47 -25.69
C SER A 32 -24.56 19.47 -26.47
N ASP A 33 -23.76 20.54 -26.34
CA ASP A 33 -22.52 20.70 -27.10
C ASP A 33 -21.38 19.85 -26.51
N ILE A 34 -21.59 19.28 -25.33
CA ILE A 34 -20.64 18.38 -24.67
C ILE A 34 -20.90 16.94 -25.14
N GLU A 35 -20.03 16.47 -26.04
CA GLU A 35 -20.02 15.12 -26.62
C GLU A 35 -19.67 14.07 -25.55
N GLU A 36 -18.58 14.27 -24.82
CA GLU A 36 -18.15 13.38 -23.73
C GLU A 36 -17.96 14.16 -22.43
N PHE A 37 -18.27 13.53 -21.30
CA PHE A 37 -18.14 14.12 -19.97
C PHE A 37 -17.59 13.09 -18.99
N ASN A 38 -16.38 13.33 -18.49
CA ASN A 38 -15.70 12.46 -17.53
C ASN A 38 -15.35 13.23 -16.26
N ILE A 39 -15.51 12.58 -15.11
CA ILE A 39 -14.98 13.12 -13.85
C ILE A 39 -13.53 12.65 -13.73
N LEU A 40 -12.59 13.59 -13.65
CA LEU A 40 -11.16 13.28 -13.47
C LEU A 40 -10.78 13.24 -12.00
N ARG A 41 -11.41 14.07 -11.17
CA ARG A 41 -11.12 14.14 -9.74
C ARG A 41 -12.32 14.59 -8.94
N GLU A 42 -12.52 14.00 -7.77
CA GLU A 42 -13.40 14.43 -6.69
C GLU A 42 -12.57 14.61 -5.42
N SER A 43 -12.80 15.70 -4.69
CA SER A 43 -12.19 15.91 -3.37
C SER A 43 -13.18 16.58 -2.42
N ILE A 44 -13.04 16.29 -1.13
CA ILE A 44 -13.85 16.90 -0.08
C ILE A 44 -13.09 18.10 0.48
N ASP A 45 -13.71 19.29 0.43
CA ASP A 45 -13.26 20.46 1.17
C ASP A 45 -14.00 20.53 2.50
N ALA A 46 -13.37 20.00 3.55
CA ALA A 46 -13.88 20.00 4.92
C ALA A 46 -13.18 21.04 5.82
N ARG A 47 -12.43 22.00 5.26
CA ARG A 47 -11.68 23.01 6.06
C ARG A 47 -12.59 23.87 6.93
N ARG A 48 -13.80 24.16 6.45
CA ARG A 48 -14.86 24.83 7.20
C ARG A 48 -15.94 23.82 7.55
N LYS A 49 -15.91 23.28 8.77
CA LYS A 49 -16.81 22.19 9.22
C LYS A 49 -18.31 22.53 9.10
N ASN A 50 -18.68 23.81 9.08
CA ASN A 50 -20.06 24.26 8.87
C ASN A 50 -20.48 24.34 7.39
N LYS A 51 -19.54 24.24 6.44
CA LYS A 51 -19.77 24.39 5.00
C LYS A 51 -18.89 23.44 4.18
N ILE A 52 -19.12 22.13 4.34
CA ILE A 52 -18.43 21.09 3.56
C ILE A 52 -18.93 21.12 2.11
N LYS A 53 -18.01 20.97 1.17
CA LYS A 53 -18.29 20.91 -0.27
C LYS A 53 -17.47 19.82 -0.93
N PHE A 54 -17.98 19.31 -2.04
CA PHE A 54 -17.16 18.54 -2.97
C PHE A 54 -16.60 19.47 -4.04
N ASN A 55 -15.35 19.25 -4.42
CA ASN A 55 -14.66 19.93 -5.50
C ASN A 55 -14.28 18.91 -6.57
N TYR A 56 -14.70 19.17 -7.79
CA TYR A 56 -14.50 18.33 -8.95
C TYR A 56 -13.56 18.97 -9.98
N THR A 57 -12.73 18.12 -10.56
CA THR A 57 -12.12 18.34 -11.87
C THR A 57 -12.80 17.43 -12.86
N VAL A 58 -13.24 17.97 -13.98
CA VAL A 58 -13.91 17.23 -15.06
C VAL A 58 -13.16 17.42 -16.37
N GLU A 59 -13.36 16.48 -17.27
CA GLU A 59 -12.91 16.51 -18.64
C GLU A 59 -14.14 16.49 -19.54
N VAL A 60 -14.11 17.33 -20.57
CA VAL A 60 -15.16 17.38 -21.58
C VAL A 60 -14.56 17.37 -22.98
N SER A 61 -15.19 16.61 -23.88
CA SER A 61 -14.89 16.60 -25.31
C SER A 61 -16.02 17.32 -26.04
N LEU A 62 -15.66 18.17 -27.01
CA LEU A 62 -16.57 18.96 -27.83
C LEU A 62 -15.83 19.44 -29.09
N SER A 63 -16.56 20.01 -30.05
CA SER A 63 -15.98 20.54 -31.29
C SER A 63 -15.28 21.90 -31.09
N GLU A 64 -14.16 22.14 -31.77
CA GLU A 64 -13.37 23.40 -31.69
C GLU A 64 -12.80 23.73 -30.28
N GLU A 65 -12.28 22.75 -29.54
CA GLU A 65 -11.84 22.93 -28.14
C GLU A 65 -10.81 24.06 -27.97
N GLU A 66 -9.81 24.13 -28.85
CA GLU A 66 -8.71 25.11 -28.74
C GLU A 66 -9.18 26.56 -28.86
N LYS A 67 -10.10 26.80 -29.80
CA LYS A 67 -10.72 28.11 -30.04
C LYS A 67 -11.60 28.53 -28.86
N LEU A 68 -12.31 27.58 -28.25
CA LEU A 68 -13.12 27.85 -27.07
C LEU A 68 -12.25 28.23 -25.86
N VAL A 69 -11.21 27.43 -25.57
CA VAL A 69 -10.33 27.67 -24.41
C VAL A 69 -9.59 29.01 -24.55
N SER A 70 -9.05 29.31 -25.73
CA SER A 70 -8.36 30.58 -26.00
C SER A 70 -9.30 31.79 -25.85
N LYS A 71 -10.56 31.70 -26.29
CA LYS A 71 -11.55 32.76 -26.14
C LYS A 71 -11.99 32.99 -24.70
N LEU A 72 -12.10 31.93 -23.89
CA LEU A 72 -12.55 32.03 -22.50
C LEU A 72 -11.51 32.69 -21.58
N ASN A 73 -10.22 32.42 -21.79
CA ASN A 73 -9.11 32.91 -20.98
C ASN A 73 -9.32 32.71 -19.46
N ASP A 74 -9.89 31.55 -19.07
CA ASP A 74 -10.14 31.17 -17.67
C ASP A 74 -9.05 30.20 -17.21
N LYS A 75 -8.36 30.54 -16.10
CA LYS A 75 -7.26 29.73 -15.53
C LYS A 75 -7.65 28.31 -15.13
N ASP A 76 -8.94 28.05 -14.88
CA ASP A 76 -9.44 26.74 -14.51
C ASP A 76 -9.85 25.90 -15.73
N VAL A 77 -9.85 26.46 -16.93
CA VAL A 77 -10.24 25.80 -18.18
C VAL A 77 -9.00 25.62 -19.04
N ILE A 78 -8.53 24.39 -19.16
CA ILE A 78 -7.21 24.08 -19.75
C ILE A 78 -7.39 23.01 -20.83
N LEU A 79 -6.69 23.14 -21.94
CA LEU A 79 -6.59 22.07 -22.93
C LEU A 79 -5.79 20.90 -22.36
N GLU A 80 -6.35 19.70 -22.42
CA GLU A 80 -5.69 18.47 -22.05
C GLU A 80 -5.27 17.73 -23.33
N LYS A 81 -3.99 17.36 -23.39
CA LYS A 81 -3.46 16.50 -24.45
C LYS A 81 -3.48 15.06 -23.97
N ASN A 82 -4.24 14.22 -24.67
CA ASN A 82 -4.27 12.80 -24.41
C ASN A 82 -3.01 12.15 -25.01
N GLU A 83 -1.99 11.92 -24.19
CA GLU A 83 -0.84 11.11 -24.61
C GLU A 83 -1.21 9.62 -24.57
N VAL A 84 -1.12 8.96 -25.73
CA VAL A 84 -1.23 7.51 -25.80
C VAL A 84 0.04 6.90 -25.21
N TYR A 85 -0.12 6.19 -24.10
CA TYR A 85 0.96 5.44 -23.50
C TYR A 85 1.37 4.26 -24.39
N SER A 86 2.64 4.21 -24.84
CA SER A 86 3.17 3.06 -25.57
C SER A 86 4.60 2.73 -25.15
N VAL A 87 4.92 1.44 -25.20
CA VAL A 87 6.29 0.91 -25.13
C VAL A 87 6.51 0.06 -26.37
N LYS A 88 7.71 0.14 -26.96
CA LYS A 88 8.08 -0.65 -28.14
C LYS A 88 8.98 -1.81 -27.71
N PRO A 89 8.73 -3.04 -28.17
CA PRO A 89 9.67 -4.14 -28.02
C PRO A 89 11.03 -3.82 -28.65
N GLY A 90 12.09 -4.40 -28.09
CA GLY A 90 13.41 -4.40 -28.70
C GLY A 90 13.58 -5.54 -29.70
N GLU A 91 14.83 -5.79 -30.08
CA GLU A 91 15.18 -6.74 -31.16
C GLU A 91 15.94 -7.97 -30.66
N GLU A 92 16.49 -7.93 -29.43
CA GLU A 92 17.29 -9.03 -28.91
C GLU A 92 16.44 -10.29 -28.70
N LYS A 93 16.98 -11.46 -29.02
CA LYS A 93 16.27 -12.72 -28.79
C LYS A 93 16.22 -13.02 -27.30
N LEU A 94 15.03 -13.22 -26.75
CA LEU A 94 14.86 -13.72 -25.40
C LEU A 94 15.04 -15.24 -25.36
N GLU A 95 16.07 -15.72 -24.66
CA GLU A 95 16.35 -17.16 -24.57
C GLU A 95 15.37 -17.91 -23.65
N ASN A 96 15.06 -17.33 -22.50
CA ASN A 96 14.25 -17.95 -21.45
C ASN A 96 13.09 -17.03 -21.07
N ARG A 97 11.93 -17.63 -20.73
CA ARG A 97 10.79 -16.88 -20.21
C ARG A 97 11.22 -16.05 -18.99
N PRO A 98 10.82 -14.77 -18.88
CA PRO A 98 11.20 -13.95 -17.74
C PRO A 98 10.48 -14.47 -16.49
N VAL A 99 11.20 -14.50 -15.37
CA VAL A 99 10.65 -14.97 -14.10
C VAL A 99 10.39 -13.78 -13.17
N VAL A 100 9.23 -13.78 -12.52
CA VAL A 100 8.82 -12.79 -11.53
C VAL A 100 8.62 -13.51 -10.19
N VAL A 101 9.33 -13.08 -9.16
CA VAL A 101 9.23 -13.66 -7.81
C VAL A 101 8.41 -12.73 -6.93
N GLY A 102 7.28 -13.26 -6.44
CA GLY A 102 6.28 -12.55 -5.66
C GLY A 102 5.12 -12.04 -6.52
N MET A 103 3.91 -12.18 -6.01
CA MET A 103 2.67 -11.77 -6.67
C MET A 103 1.98 -10.60 -5.94
N GLY A 104 2.78 -9.75 -5.28
CA GLY A 104 2.33 -8.43 -4.82
C GLY A 104 2.09 -7.44 -5.98
N PRO A 105 1.71 -6.19 -5.72
CA PRO A 105 1.42 -5.21 -6.78
C PRO A 105 2.56 -5.03 -7.80
N ALA A 106 3.83 -5.06 -7.37
CA ALA A 106 4.97 -4.97 -8.27
C ALA A 106 5.10 -6.20 -9.19
N GLY A 107 5.04 -7.41 -8.63
CA GLY A 107 5.13 -8.65 -9.41
C GLY A 107 3.92 -8.87 -10.32
N MET A 108 2.72 -8.57 -9.83
CA MET A 108 1.48 -8.67 -10.58
C MET A 108 1.47 -7.75 -11.80
N PHE A 109 1.86 -6.49 -11.64
CA PHE A 109 1.84 -5.53 -12.75
C PHE A 109 3.04 -5.67 -13.70
N SER A 110 4.20 -6.16 -13.22
CA SER A 110 5.29 -6.56 -14.11
C SER A 110 4.90 -7.78 -14.95
N GLY A 111 4.34 -8.82 -14.31
CA GLY A 111 3.83 -10.01 -14.99
C GLY A 111 2.71 -9.70 -15.98
N LEU A 112 1.74 -8.87 -15.61
CA LEU A 112 0.69 -8.43 -16.53
C LEU A 112 1.24 -7.66 -17.74
N MET A 113 2.22 -6.77 -17.51
CA MET A 113 2.84 -6.03 -18.61
C MET A 113 3.61 -6.96 -19.55
N LEU A 114 4.43 -7.88 -19.02
CA LEU A 114 5.15 -8.87 -19.83
C LEU A 114 4.19 -9.77 -20.61
N ALA A 115 3.12 -10.26 -19.99
CA ALA A 115 2.13 -11.12 -20.64
C ALA A 115 1.40 -10.40 -21.78
N LYS A 116 1.00 -9.13 -21.60
CA LYS A 116 0.37 -8.31 -22.64
C LYS A 116 1.21 -8.16 -23.90
N PHE A 117 2.53 -8.24 -23.77
CA PHE A 117 3.46 -8.13 -24.88
C PHE A 117 3.98 -9.49 -25.37
N GLY A 118 3.38 -10.61 -24.95
CA GLY A 118 3.72 -11.95 -25.47
C GLY A 118 4.97 -12.59 -24.85
N TYR A 119 5.50 -12.06 -23.75
CA TYR A 119 6.68 -12.60 -23.08
C TYR A 119 6.41 -13.84 -22.21
N ARG A 120 5.13 -14.23 -22.07
CA ARG A 120 4.72 -15.46 -21.36
C ARG A 120 5.43 -15.62 -19.99
N PRO A 121 5.40 -14.63 -19.08
CA PRO A 121 6.19 -14.67 -17.84
C PRO A 121 5.84 -15.87 -16.95
N ILE A 122 6.79 -16.33 -16.15
CA ILE A 122 6.56 -17.29 -15.05
C ILE A 122 6.58 -16.49 -13.75
N ILE A 123 5.46 -16.45 -13.04
CA ILE A 123 5.34 -15.80 -11.73
C ILE A 123 5.37 -16.90 -10.67
N VAL A 124 6.30 -16.81 -9.74
CA VAL A 124 6.38 -17.71 -8.58
C VAL A 124 5.98 -16.95 -7.32
N GLU A 125 5.09 -17.53 -6.54
CA GLU A 125 4.59 -16.97 -5.28
C GLU A 125 4.73 -18.02 -4.18
N ARG A 126 5.41 -17.64 -3.10
CA ARG A 126 5.67 -18.54 -1.97
C ARG A 126 4.37 -18.95 -1.27
N GLY A 127 3.41 -18.02 -1.20
CA GLY A 127 2.12 -18.27 -0.57
C GLY A 127 1.06 -18.83 -1.49
N GLU A 128 -0.15 -18.92 -0.95
CA GLU A 128 -1.28 -19.55 -1.60
C GLU A 128 -2.03 -18.58 -2.54
N SER A 129 -2.90 -19.15 -3.40
CA SER A 129 -3.94 -18.38 -4.07
C SER A 129 -4.84 -17.69 -3.04
N VAL A 130 -5.50 -16.60 -3.41
CA VAL A 130 -6.24 -15.75 -2.47
C VAL A 130 -7.33 -16.52 -1.72
N GLU A 131 -7.97 -17.51 -2.36
CA GLU A 131 -9.05 -18.31 -1.77
C GLU A 131 -8.55 -19.25 -0.66
N ASN A 132 -7.35 -19.81 -0.81
CA ASN A 132 -6.74 -20.67 0.20
C ASN A 132 -6.02 -19.85 1.26
N ARG A 133 -5.38 -18.75 0.84
CA ARG A 133 -4.73 -17.78 1.71
C ARG A 133 -5.70 -17.18 2.74
N GLU A 134 -6.92 -16.85 2.33
CA GLU A 134 -7.98 -16.37 3.22
C GLU A 134 -8.24 -17.35 4.36
N LYS A 135 -8.41 -18.64 4.05
CA LYS A 135 -8.60 -19.70 5.05
C LYS A 135 -7.40 -19.84 5.99
N SER A 136 -6.17 -19.73 5.47
CA SER A 136 -4.95 -19.76 6.28
C SER A 136 -4.89 -18.58 7.25
N ILE A 137 -5.29 -17.39 6.82
CA ILE A 137 -5.34 -16.18 7.66
C ILE A 137 -6.44 -16.31 8.73
N GLU A 138 -7.66 -16.71 8.35
CA GLU A 138 -8.77 -16.91 9.28
C GLU A 138 -8.44 -17.97 10.34
N LYS A 139 -7.80 -19.07 9.92
CA LYS A 139 -7.30 -20.10 10.84
C LYS A 139 -6.25 -19.54 11.79
N PHE A 140 -5.34 -18.71 11.31
CA PHE A 140 -4.35 -18.06 12.16
C PHE A 140 -5.02 -17.14 13.19
N TRP A 141 -5.93 -16.27 12.74
CA TRP A 141 -6.61 -15.32 13.61
C TRP A 141 -7.48 -16.02 14.67
N SER A 142 -8.19 -17.08 14.30
CA SER A 142 -9.06 -17.80 15.24
C SER A 142 -8.32 -18.76 16.18
N THR A 143 -7.22 -19.39 15.73
CA THR A 143 -6.57 -20.49 16.48
C THR A 143 -5.14 -20.24 16.92
N GLY A 144 -4.49 -19.19 16.44
CA GLY A 144 -3.06 -18.93 16.67
C GLY A 144 -2.11 -19.80 15.86
N LYS A 145 -2.62 -20.69 14.99
CA LYS A 145 -1.79 -21.53 14.11
C LYS A 145 -1.35 -20.73 12.88
N LEU A 146 -0.18 -20.11 12.96
CA LEU A 146 0.41 -19.37 11.85
C LEU A 146 0.91 -20.32 10.75
N ASN A 147 0.54 -20.04 9.50
CA ASN A 147 1.25 -20.55 8.33
C ASN A 147 2.28 -19.49 7.91
N THR A 148 3.57 -19.80 8.06
CA THR A 148 4.67 -18.86 7.77
C THR A 148 4.84 -18.58 6.28
N GLU A 149 4.28 -19.43 5.40
CA GLU A 149 4.31 -19.27 3.95
C GLU A 149 3.02 -18.64 3.39
N SER A 150 1.90 -18.65 4.13
CA SER A 150 0.61 -18.09 3.71
C SER A 150 -0.08 -17.32 4.83
N ASN A 151 -0.03 -15.99 4.75
CA ASN A 151 -0.47 -15.09 5.82
C ASN A 151 -0.73 -13.68 5.24
N VAL A 152 -0.94 -12.69 6.10
CA VAL A 152 -1.20 -11.28 5.68
C VAL A 152 -0.07 -10.72 4.80
N GLN A 153 1.15 -11.25 4.89
CA GLN A 153 2.29 -10.80 4.09
C GLN A 153 2.42 -11.56 2.76
N PHE A 154 2.21 -12.88 2.77
CA PHE A 154 2.55 -13.78 1.66
C PHE A 154 1.35 -14.47 1.01
N GLY A 155 1.42 -14.66 -0.31
CA GLY A 155 0.38 -15.20 -1.17
C GLY A 155 -0.19 -14.18 -2.17
N GLU A 156 -1.21 -14.57 -2.92
CA GLU A 156 -1.74 -13.80 -4.05
C GLU A 156 -2.10 -12.35 -3.68
N GLY A 157 -1.57 -11.39 -4.45
CA GLY A 157 -1.70 -9.94 -4.23
C GLY A 157 -0.78 -9.38 -3.13
N GLY A 158 0.03 -10.21 -2.48
CA GLY A 158 1.01 -9.84 -1.46
C GLY A 158 0.39 -9.12 -0.25
N ALA A 159 1.14 -8.24 0.39
CA ALA A 159 0.68 -7.46 1.54
C ALA A 159 -0.48 -6.48 1.21
N GLY A 160 -0.78 -6.24 -0.08
CA GLY A 160 -1.85 -5.36 -0.50
C GLY A 160 -3.25 -5.93 -0.29
N THR A 161 -3.42 -7.26 -0.38
CA THR A 161 -4.74 -7.91 -0.44
C THR A 161 -5.57 -7.69 0.82
N PHE A 162 -5.01 -7.97 2.00
CA PHE A 162 -5.70 -7.85 3.29
C PHE A 162 -5.48 -6.47 3.91
N SER A 163 -5.88 -5.44 3.16
CA SER A 163 -5.73 -4.03 3.55
C SER A 163 -6.98 -3.22 3.19
N ASP A 164 -7.04 -1.95 3.61
CA ASP A 164 -8.05 -1.00 3.12
C ASP A 164 -7.91 -0.70 1.61
N GLY A 165 -6.80 -1.09 0.98
CA GLY A 165 -6.60 -0.95 -0.45
C GLY A 165 -6.45 0.50 -0.89
N LYS A 166 -5.85 1.35 -0.05
CA LYS A 166 -5.60 2.77 -0.36
C LYS A 166 -4.64 2.89 -1.54
N LEU A 167 -5.06 3.67 -2.54
CA LEU A 167 -4.32 3.92 -3.77
C LEU A 167 -3.77 5.36 -3.82
N THR A 168 -3.70 6.03 -2.67
CA THR A 168 -3.08 7.36 -2.61
C THR A 168 -1.58 7.25 -2.89
N THR A 169 -1.08 8.10 -3.79
CA THR A 169 0.34 8.15 -4.13
C THR A 169 0.79 9.59 -4.35
N ARG A 170 2.08 9.84 -4.11
CA ARG A 170 2.70 11.14 -4.38
C ARG A 170 3.38 11.19 -5.75
N THR A 171 3.53 10.03 -6.40
CA THR A 171 4.08 9.99 -7.76
C THR A 171 3.07 10.57 -8.76
N LYS A 172 3.57 11.35 -9.72
CA LYS A 172 2.80 11.87 -10.85
C LYS A 172 3.04 11.06 -12.12
N ASP A 173 3.48 9.80 -11.97
CA ASP A 173 3.79 8.92 -13.09
C ASP A 173 2.53 8.63 -13.93
N LYS A 174 2.64 8.78 -15.25
CA LYS A 174 1.53 8.56 -16.18
C LYS A 174 0.94 7.15 -16.11
N ARG A 175 1.73 6.16 -15.67
CA ARG A 175 1.28 4.77 -15.47
C ARG A 175 0.23 4.62 -14.38
N CYS A 176 0.10 5.59 -13.46
CA CYS A 176 -0.91 5.55 -12.41
C CYS A 176 -2.33 5.43 -12.98
N ARG A 177 -2.63 6.13 -14.07
CA ARG A 177 -3.95 6.07 -14.72
C ARG A 177 -4.24 4.66 -15.25
N MET A 178 -3.29 4.07 -15.99
CA MET A 178 -3.38 2.70 -16.50
C MET A 178 -3.57 1.67 -15.39
N ILE A 179 -2.91 1.84 -14.24
CA ILE A 179 -3.05 0.96 -13.07
C ILE A 179 -4.47 1.03 -12.51
N LEU A 180 -5.03 2.23 -12.32
CA LEU A 180 -6.40 2.42 -11.84
C LEU A 180 -7.43 1.82 -12.82
N GLU A 181 -7.25 2.06 -14.12
CA GLU A 181 -8.09 1.47 -15.17
C GLU A 181 -8.01 -0.05 -15.18
N THR A 182 -6.82 -0.61 -14.97
CA THR A 182 -6.60 -2.05 -14.83
C THR A 182 -7.38 -2.59 -13.64
N PHE A 183 -7.27 -1.98 -12.46
CA PHE A 183 -8.05 -2.40 -11.30
C PHE A 183 -9.55 -2.37 -11.56
N VAL A 184 -10.08 -1.31 -12.19
CA VAL A 184 -11.50 -1.22 -12.56
C VAL A 184 -11.90 -2.30 -13.56
N LYS A 185 -11.08 -2.52 -14.60
CA LYS A 185 -11.31 -3.56 -15.61
C LYS A 185 -11.49 -4.94 -14.98
N TYR A 186 -10.76 -5.23 -13.89
CA TYR A 186 -10.79 -6.52 -13.22
C TYR A 186 -11.64 -6.55 -11.94
N GLY A 187 -12.51 -5.56 -11.72
CA GLY A 187 -13.60 -5.63 -10.73
C GLY A 187 -13.55 -4.59 -9.61
N ALA A 188 -12.60 -3.63 -9.64
CA ALA A 188 -12.59 -2.55 -8.66
C ALA A 188 -13.69 -1.49 -8.96
N PRO A 189 -14.18 -0.75 -7.95
CA PRO A 189 -15.21 0.27 -8.13
C PRO A 189 -14.75 1.38 -9.07
N LYS A 190 -15.60 1.82 -10.01
CA LYS A 190 -15.27 2.90 -10.97
C LYS A 190 -14.85 4.21 -10.29
N GLU A 191 -15.31 4.44 -9.07
CA GLU A 191 -14.96 5.64 -8.30
C GLU A 191 -13.47 5.80 -8.01
N ILE A 192 -12.67 4.73 -8.04
CA ILE A 192 -11.21 4.86 -7.82
C ILE A 192 -10.53 5.69 -8.91
N LEU A 193 -11.16 5.84 -10.07
CA LEU A 193 -10.64 6.60 -11.20
C LEU A 193 -10.66 8.11 -10.96
N TYR A 194 -11.54 8.59 -10.07
CA TYR A 194 -11.70 10.01 -9.81
C TYR A 194 -11.65 10.37 -8.33
N SER A 195 -11.83 9.45 -7.39
CA SER A 195 -11.71 9.76 -5.96
C SER A 195 -10.32 10.32 -5.65
N GLY A 196 -10.25 11.46 -4.97
CA GLY A 196 -8.99 12.08 -4.55
C GLY A 196 -8.26 11.31 -3.45
N LYS A 197 -8.95 10.37 -2.80
CA LYS A 197 -8.38 9.41 -1.84
C LYS A 197 -8.94 8.02 -2.13
N PRO A 198 -8.55 7.42 -3.26
CA PRO A 198 -9.16 6.19 -3.75
C PRO A 198 -8.79 5.02 -2.85
N HIS A 199 -9.73 4.09 -2.67
CA HIS A 199 -9.53 2.83 -1.98
C HIS A 199 -10.41 1.73 -2.58
N ILE A 200 -10.02 0.48 -2.41
CA ILE A 200 -10.75 -0.68 -2.95
C ILE A 200 -11.43 -1.48 -1.84
N GLY A 201 -10.81 -1.60 -0.66
CA GLY A 201 -11.27 -2.51 0.40
C GLY A 201 -10.81 -3.96 0.21
N THR A 202 -10.54 -4.65 1.32
CA THR A 202 -10.02 -6.04 1.32
C THR A 202 -10.97 -7.03 0.66
N ASP A 203 -12.27 -6.88 0.90
CA ASP A 203 -13.35 -7.68 0.33
C ASP A 203 -13.37 -7.68 -1.20
N ILE A 204 -13.15 -6.51 -1.82
CA ILE A 204 -13.12 -6.38 -3.27
C ILE A 204 -11.74 -6.75 -3.83
N LEU A 205 -10.65 -6.41 -3.13
CA LEU A 205 -9.28 -6.69 -3.57
C LEU A 205 -9.06 -8.17 -3.88
N LYS A 206 -9.62 -9.09 -3.07
CA LYS A 206 -9.53 -10.54 -3.30
C LYS A 206 -10.01 -10.94 -4.69
N THR A 207 -11.11 -10.36 -5.14
CA THR A 207 -11.65 -10.61 -6.48
C THR A 207 -10.78 -9.99 -7.57
N VAL A 208 -10.32 -8.75 -7.35
CA VAL A 208 -9.51 -8.01 -8.33
C VAL A 208 -8.18 -8.72 -8.60
N VAL A 209 -7.46 -9.15 -7.55
CA VAL A 209 -6.16 -9.82 -7.72
C VAL A 209 -6.30 -11.16 -8.46
N LYS A 210 -7.33 -11.94 -8.13
CA LYS A 210 -7.68 -13.19 -8.80
C LYS A 210 -7.99 -12.98 -10.28
N ASN A 211 -8.73 -11.93 -10.62
CA ASN A 211 -9.08 -11.64 -12.00
C ASN A 211 -7.86 -11.20 -12.82
N ILE A 212 -6.94 -10.43 -12.22
CA ILE A 212 -5.67 -10.07 -12.87
C ILE A 212 -4.82 -11.32 -13.11
N ARG A 213 -4.72 -12.24 -12.14
CA ARG A 213 -4.03 -13.53 -12.34
C ARG A 213 -4.57 -14.28 -13.55
N LYS A 214 -5.89 -14.46 -13.61
CA LYS A 214 -6.54 -15.19 -14.70
C LYS A 214 -6.28 -14.55 -16.06
N GLU A 215 -6.19 -13.23 -16.12
CA GLU A 215 -5.80 -12.54 -17.35
C GLU A 215 -4.34 -12.83 -17.73
N ILE A 216 -3.42 -12.80 -16.77
CA ILE A 216 -2.01 -13.15 -17.00
C ILE A 216 -1.91 -14.57 -17.58
N GLU A 217 -2.61 -15.52 -16.98
CA GLU A 217 -2.69 -16.92 -17.43
C GLU A 217 -3.29 -17.01 -18.85
N LYS A 218 -4.38 -16.29 -19.12
CA LYS A 218 -5.02 -16.23 -20.44
C LYS A 218 -4.09 -15.67 -21.53
N MET A 219 -3.19 -14.76 -21.17
CA MET A 219 -2.17 -14.18 -22.06
C MET A 219 -0.90 -15.04 -22.17
N GLY A 220 -0.93 -16.29 -21.69
CA GLY A 220 0.19 -17.24 -21.78
C GLY A 220 1.22 -17.14 -20.67
N GLY A 221 0.99 -16.32 -19.64
CA GLY A 221 1.76 -16.35 -18.41
C GLY A 221 1.48 -17.61 -17.60
N THR A 222 2.36 -17.95 -16.67
CA THR A 222 2.17 -19.05 -15.71
C THR A 222 2.30 -18.50 -14.30
N VAL A 223 1.40 -18.89 -13.39
CA VAL A 223 1.49 -18.52 -11.98
C VAL A 223 1.61 -19.79 -11.13
N LEU A 224 2.69 -19.89 -10.38
CA LEU A 224 3.03 -21.01 -9.52
C LEU A 224 2.93 -20.56 -8.05
N PHE A 225 1.82 -20.92 -7.40
CA PHE A 225 1.64 -20.74 -5.95
C PHE A 225 2.36 -21.81 -5.15
N ASN A 226 2.50 -21.59 -3.84
CA ASN A 226 3.23 -22.50 -2.94
C ASN A 226 4.66 -22.80 -3.43
N THR A 227 5.27 -21.85 -4.14
CA THR A 227 6.53 -22.02 -4.84
C THR A 227 7.49 -20.93 -4.40
N LYS A 228 8.43 -21.30 -3.53
CA LYS A 228 9.39 -20.36 -2.94
C LYS A 228 10.72 -20.38 -3.70
N LEU A 229 11.20 -19.19 -4.08
CA LEU A 229 12.60 -19.01 -4.49
C LEU A 229 13.52 -19.30 -3.30
N THR A 230 14.39 -20.29 -3.43
CA THR A 230 15.35 -20.68 -2.39
C THR A 230 16.78 -20.31 -2.72
N ASP A 231 17.12 -20.22 -4.01
CA ASP A 231 18.44 -19.81 -4.47
C ASP A 231 18.43 -19.32 -5.95
N PHE A 232 19.56 -18.80 -6.42
CA PHE A 232 19.84 -18.56 -7.84
C PHE A 232 21.28 -18.91 -8.21
N VAL A 233 21.49 -19.19 -9.50
CA VAL A 233 22.77 -19.59 -10.09
C VAL A 233 23.24 -18.48 -11.03
N THR A 234 24.52 -18.14 -10.90
CA THR A 234 25.18 -17.12 -11.71
C THR A 234 26.41 -17.67 -12.41
N GLU A 235 26.76 -17.05 -13.53
CA GLU A 235 28.00 -17.26 -14.27
C GLU A 235 28.45 -15.88 -14.78
N ASP A 236 29.71 -15.52 -14.58
CA ASP A 236 30.26 -14.18 -14.93
C ASP A 236 29.39 -13.01 -14.45
N LYS A 237 28.86 -13.13 -13.22
CA LYS A 237 27.92 -12.17 -12.61
C LYS A 237 26.60 -11.98 -13.39
N LYS A 238 26.20 -12.94 -14.21
CA LYS A 238 24.89 -12.95 -14.90
C LYS A 238 24.01 -14.04 -14.32
N ILE A 239 22.71 -13.75 -14.15
CA ILE A 239 21.73 -14.77 -13.76
C ILE A 239 21.58 -15.80 -14.89
N LYS A 240 21.66 -17.09 -14.54
CA LYS A 240 21.49 -18.22 -15.48
C LYS A 240 20.32 -19.12 -15.11
N ALA A 241 20.06 -19.29 -13.83
CA ALA A 241 18.96 -20.10 -13.35
C ALA A 241 18.52 -19.66 -11.96
N ILE A 242 17.32 -20.08 -11.57
CA ILE A 242 16.80 -19.99 -10.21
C ILE A 242 16.54 -21.37 -9.64
N VAL A 243 16.48 -21.45 -8.32
CA VAL A 243 16.14 -22.66 -7.58
C VAL A 243 14.83 -22.42 -6.83
N LEU A 244 13.86 -23.28 -7.08
CA LEU A 244 12.52 -23.27 -6.51
C LEU A 244 12.38 -24.53 -5.63
N GLY A 245 12.69 -24.41 -4.35
CA GLY A 245 12.82 -25.58 -3.48
C GLY A 245 14.02 -26.43 -3.89
N GLN A 246 13.76 -27.58 -4.50
CA GLN A 246 14.79 -28.49 -5.04
C GLN A 246 14.89 -28.43 -6.58
N GLU A 247 13.95 -27.77 -7.24
CA GLU A 247 13.91 -27.70 -8.71
C GLU A 247 14.73 -26.53 -9.24
N LYS A 248 15.44 -26.74 -10.35
CA LYS A 248 16.22 -25.70 -11.03
C LYS A 248 15.51 -25.29 -12.32
N LEU A 249 15.27 -23.98 -12.48
CA LEU A 249 14.63 -23.40 -13.66
C LEU A 249 15.59 -22.42 -14.36
N GLN A 250 15.82 -22.60 -15.66
CA GLN A 250 16.64 -21.68 -16.47
C GLN A 250 15.98 -20.29 -16.53
N CYS A 251 16.77 -19.25 -16.30
CA CYS A 251 16.28 -17.89 -16.18
C CYS A 251 17.42 -16.91 -16.45
N SER A 252 17.21 -15.97 -17.36
CA SER A 252 18.17 -14.89 -17.64
C SER A 252 17.66 -13.51 -17.18
N ASN A 253 16.36 -13.40 -16.89
CA ASN A 253 15.71 -12.18 -16.44
C ASN A 253 14.82 -12.49 -15.23
N LEU A 254 15.29 -12.12 -14.04
CA LEU A 254 14.69 -12.41 -12.75
C LEU A 254 14.22 -11.12 -12.08
N ILE A 255 12.91 -10.85 -12.11
CA ILE A 255 12.29 -9.74 -11.37
C ILE A 255 12.06 -10.18 -9.92
N LEU A 256 12.71 -9.49 -8.98
CA LEU A 256 12.61 -9.78 -7.56
C LEU A 256 11.62 -8.79 -6.89
N ALA A 257 10.35 -9.18 -6.83
CA ALA A 257 9.23 -8.38 -6.30
C ALA A 257 8.69 -8.97 -4.97
N ILE A 258 9.60 -9.31 -4.08
CA ILE A 258 9.38 -10.19 -2.90
C ILE A 258 8.67 -9.54 -1.71
N GLY A 259 8.34 -8.25 -1.77
CA GLY A 259 7.87 -7.49 -0.61
C GLY A 259 8.92 -7.39 0.50
N HIS A 260 8.64 -6.61 1.55
CA HIS A 260 9.63 -6.33 2.58
C HIS A 260 9.61 -7.29 3.79
N SER A 261 8.74 -8.30 3.75
CA SER A 261 8.62 -9.33 4.80
C SER A 261 9.37 -10.62 4.49
N SER A 262 9.91 -10.80 3.27
CA SER A 262 10.65 -11.99 2.83
C SER A 262 12.09 -12.02 3.36
N ARG A 263 12.21 -12.06 4.70
CA ARG A 263 13.48 -11.95 5.43
C ARG A 263 14.46 -13.07 5.09
N ASP A 264 13.96 -14.30 4.95
CA ASP A 264 14.74 -15.45 4.49
C ASP A 264 15.37 -15.22 3.10
N THR A 265 14.65 -14.53 2.21
CA THR A 265 15.17 -14.15 0.90
C THR A 265 16.24 -13.06 1.02
N TYR A 266 16.09 -12.07 1.91
CA TYR A 266 17.17 -11.10 2.18
C TYR A 266 18.44 -11.77 2.69
N GLU A 267 18.32 -12.74 3.59
CA GLU A 267 19.47 -13.51 4.08
C GLU A 267 20.14 -14.30 2.96
N MET A 268 19.35 -14.91 2.06
CA MET A 268 19.88 -15.61 0.88
C MET A 268 20.65 -14.66 -0.04
N LEU A 269 20.07 -13.50 -0.37
CA LEU A 269 20.72 -12.47 -1.18
C LEU A 269 22.03 -11.98 -0.54
N PHE A 270 22.03 -11.80 0.78
CA PHE A 270 23.21 -11.39 1.53
C PHE A 270 24.33 -12.43 1.41
N ARG A 271 24.01 -13.72 1.63
CA ARG A 271 24.97 -14.83 1.44
C ARG A 271 25.48 -14.94 0.01
N LYS A 272 24.69 -14.53 -0.98
CA LYS A 272 25.06 -14.48 -2.40
C LYS A 272 25.80 -13.21 -2.81
N ASN A 273 26.19 -12.36 -1.86
CA ASN A 273 26.91 -11.11 -2.09
C ASN A 273 26.16 -10.13 -3.02
N VAL A 274 24.83 -10.14 -2.98
CA VAL A 274 24.02 -9.08 -3.60
C VAL A 274 24.21 -7.81 -2.78
N PHE A 275 24.56 -6.71 -3.44
CA PHE A 275 24.79 -5.44 -2.78
C PHE A 275 23.49 -4.92 -2.18
N MET A 276 23.53 -4.65 -0.88
CA MET A 276 22.43 -4.11 -0.11
C MET A 276 22.94 -3.07 0.87
N GLU A 277 22.12 -2.08 1.15
CA GLU A 277 22.42 -1.00 2.09
C GLU A 277 21.27 -0.87 3.10
N GLN A 278 21.60 -0.47 4.33
CA GLN A 278 20.58 -0.19 5.34
C GLN A 278 19.67 0.95 4.87
N LYS A 279 18.37 0.84 5.15
CA LYS A 279 17.41 1.88 4.83
C LYS A 279 16.60 2.24 6.06
N PRO A 280 16.53 3.54 6.45
CA PRO A 280 15.63 3.98 7.50
C PRO A 280 14.17 3.59 7.22
N PHE A 281 13.46 3.29 8.30
CA PHE A 281 12.03 2.96 8.30
C PHE A 281 11.37 3.55 9.54
N ALA A 282 10.11 3.18 9.80
CA ALA A 282 9.42 3.61 11.02
C ALA A 282 8.82 2.42 11.77
N ILE A 283 8.80 2.53 13.09
CA ILE A 283 8.20 1.56 14.00
C ILE A 283 7.28 2.31 14.96
N GLY A 284 6.23 1.65 15.44
CA GLY A 284 5.41 2.18 16.50
C GLY A 284 4.30 1.22 16.85
N VAL A 285 3.08 1.74 16.94
CA VAL A 285 1.93 0.99 17.45
C VAL A 285 0.67 1.27 16.65
N ARG A 286 -0.29 0.34 16.64
CA ARG A 286 -1.63 0.60 16.10
C ARG A 286 -2.50 1.25 17.17
N VAL A 287 -3.20 2.31 16.82
CA VAL A 287 -4.16 2.97 17.70
C VAL A 287 -5.57 2.89 17.15
N GLU A 288 -6.52 2.73 18.05
CA GLU A 288 -7.95 2.65 17.75
C GLU A 288 -8.75 3.70 18.52
N HIS A 289 -9.70 4.31 17.82
CA HIS A 289 -10.72 5.21 18.37
C HIS A 289 -12.07 4.86 17.75
N LEU A 290 -13.19 5.26 18.35
CA LEU A 290 -14.49 5.16 17.68
C LEU A 290 -14.46 5.97 16.38
N GLN A 291 -14.93 5.38 15.26
CA GLN A 291 -15.00 6.08 13.98
C GLN A 291 -15.87 7.35 14.08
N GLU A 292 -16.96 7.28 14.85
CA GLU A 292 -17.82 8.43 15.14
C GLU A 292 -17.05 9.62 15.74
N MET A 293 -16.12 9.37 16.66
CA MET A 293 -15.30 10.43 17.27
C MET A 293 -14.43 11.12 16.21
N ILE A 294 -13.88 10.36 15.27
CA ILE A 294 -13.10 10.90 14.16
C ILE A 294 -14.01 11.69 13.21
N ASP A 295 -15.19 11.16 12.87
CA ASP A 295 -16.16 11.81 11.98
C ASP A 295 -16.63 13.16 12.54
N VAL A 296 -16.93 13.22 13.84
CA VAL A 296 -17.28 14.49 14.51
C VAL A 296 -16.09 15.46 14.48
N ASN A 297 -14.87 14.98 14.70
CA ASN A 297 -13.68 15.82 14.62
C ASN A 297 -13.41 16.33 13.20
N GLN A 298 -13.64 15.54 12.14
CA GLN A 298 -13.36 15.93 10.76
C GLN A 298 -14.51 16.72 10.12
N TYR A 299 -15.75 16.31 10.36
CA TYR A 299 -16.94 16.81 9.67
C TYR A 299 -17.91 17.61 10.54
N GLY A 300 -17.71 17.64 11.86
CA GLY A 300 -18.57 18.39 12.79
C GLY A 300 -20.01 17.90 12.71
N ARG A 301 -20.96 18.84 12.52
CA ARG A 301 -22.41 18.52 12.45
C ARG A 301 -22.82 17.65 11.25
N TYR A 302 -21.94 17.46 10.27
CA TYR A 302 -22.20 16.59 9.11
C TYR A 302 -21.62 15.19 9.29
N ALA A 303 -21.11 14.83 10.46
CA ALA A 303 -20.76 13.45 10.78
C ALA A 303 -21.97 12.53 10.51
N GLY A 304 -21.73 11.39 9.86
CA GLY A 304 -22.79 10.46 9.45
C GLY A 304 -23.62 10.88 8.22
N HIS A 305 -23.32 12.02 7.57
CA HIS A 305 -24.02 12.41 6.35
C HIS A 305 -23.80 11.37 5.23
N PRO A 306 -24.84 10.84 4.55
CA PRO A 306 -24.70 9.71 3.62
C PRO A 306 -23.72 9.91 2.45
N LYS A 307 -23.53 11.15 1.99
CA LYS A 307 -22.53 11.49 0.95
C LYS A 307 -21.09 11.57 1.50
N LEU A 308 -20.93 11.76 2.81
CA LEU A 308 -19.64 11.77 3.46
C LEU A 308 -19.37 10.35 3.96
N LYS A 309 -18.42 9.66 3.31
CA LYS A 309 -17.94 8.35 3.78
C LYS A 309 -17.25 8.51 5.15
N ALA A 310 -16.92 7.40 5.80
CA ALA A 310 -16.11 7.40 7.02
C ALA A 310 -14.85 8.28 6.86
N SER A 311 -14.67 9.22 7.78
CA SER A 311 -13.64 10.25 7.69
C SER A 311 -12.25 9.69 7.96
N ASP A 312 -11.25 10.38 7.41
CA ASP A 312 -9.85 10.06 7.61
C ASP A 312 -9.05 11.17 8.28
N TYR A 313 -7.86 10.83 8.75
CA TYR A 313 -6.91 11.79 9.28
C TYR A 313 -5.49 11.49 8.82
N ARG A 314 -4.68 12.54 8.85
CA ARG A 314 -3.23 12.46 8.72
C ARG A 314 -2.59 13.38 9.74
N LEU A 315 -1.83 12.80 10.65
CA LEU A 315 -1.17 13.48 11.75
C LEU A 315 0.34 13.37 11.57
N THR A 316 1.04 14.45 11.91
CA THR A 316 2.50 14.53 11.91
C THR A 316 2.95 15.43 13.05
N SER A 317 4.06 15.10 13.68
CA SER A 317 4.79 15.92 14.65
C SER A 317 6.27 15.56 14.58
N ARG A 318 7.09 16.31 15.32
CA ARG A 318 8.49 15.96 15.56
C ARG A 318 8.70 15.88 17.06
N SER A 319 9.49 14.91 17.49
CA SER A 319 9.97 14.84 18.88
C SER A 319 11.04 15.90 19.13
N LYS A 320 11.40 16.09 20.40
CA LYS A 320 12.48 17.01 20.80
C LYS A 320 13.84 16.64 20.22
N ASP A 321 14.12 15.36 20.02
CA ASP A 321 15.34 14.86 19.36
C ASP A 321 15.26 14.89 17.82
N GLY A 322 14.19 15.46 17.26
CA GLY A 322 14.05 15.72 15.82
C GLY A 322 13.44 14.58 15.01
N ARG A 323 13.09 13.44 15.62
CA ARG A 323 12.47 12.31 14.90
C ARG A 323 11.08 12.65 14.41
N GLY A 324 10.76 12.16 13.21
CA GLY A 324 9.42 12.27 12.65
C GLY A 324 8.47 11.29 13.33
N ILE A 325 7.36 11.80 13.86
CA ILE A 325 6.24 11.01 14.40
C ILE A 325 5.03 11.25 13.52
N TYR A 326 4.36 10.20 13.04
CA TYR A 326 3.23 10.38 12.12
C TYR A 326 2.25 9.22 12.13
N SER A 327 1.01 9.52 11.71
CA SER A 327 0.02 8.48 11.41
C SER A 327 0.32 7.84 10.05
N PHE A 328 0.31 6.52 10.00
CA PHE A 328 0.55 5.70 8.82
C PHE A 328 -0.60 4.71 8.64
N CYS A 329 -0.92 4.42 7.37
CA CYS A 329 -1.96 3.45 6.99
C CYS A 329 -3.28 3.61 7.80
N MET A 330 -3.80 4.84 7.92
CA MET A 330 -5.05 5.12 8.64
C MET A 330 -6.25 4.51 7.92
N CYS A 331 -6.91 3.53 8.53
CA CYS A 331 -8.04 2.75 8.02
C CYS A 331 -9.35 3.22 8.71
N PRO A 332 -10.20 4.00 8.02
CA PRO A 332 -11.51 4.36 8.55
C PRO A 332 -12.41 3.13 8.66
N GLY A 333 -13.22 3.06 9.73
CA GLY A 333 -14.21 2.02 9.98
C GLY A 333 -13.65 0.62 9.73
N GLY A 334 -12.43 0.39 10.22
CA GLY A 334 -11.62 -0.78 9.94
C GLY A 334 -11.28 -1.55 11.20
N GLN A 335 -10.30 -2.43 11.05
CA GLN A 335 -9.78 -3.24 12.14
C GLN A 335 -8.26 -3.36 12.11
N VAL A 336 -7.68 -3.61 13.28
CA VAL A 336 -6.27 -3.96 13.47
C VAL A 336 -6.13 -5.46 13.24
N VAL A 337 -5.12 -5.88 12.48
CA VAL A 337 -4.94 -7.28 12.08
C VAL A 337 -3.64 -7.88 12.60
N ALA A 338 -3.67 -9.19 12.87
CA ALA A 338 -2.47 -9.98 13.15
C ALA A 338 -1.72 -10.23 11.84
N ALA A 339 -0.59 -9.54 11.68
CA ALA A 339 0.14 -9.48 10.41
C ALA A 339 1.45 -10.30 10.44
N SER A 340 1.61 -11.17 11.43
CA SER A 340 2.79 -12.03 11.60
C SER A 340 3.02 -12.95 10.42
N SER A 341 4.29 -13.17 10.10
CA SER A 341 4.75 -14.11 9.07
C SER A 341 5.94 -14.96 9.53
N GLU A 342 6.31 -14.87 10.81
CA GLU A 342 7.40 -15.63 11.42
C GLU A 342 6.93 -16.14 12.78
N ASP A 343 7.44 -17.30 13.19
CA ASP A 343 7.10 -17.89 14.48
C ASP A 343 7.62 -17.06 15.66
N GLY A 344 6.87 -17.09 16.76
CA GLY A 344 7.23 -16.40 18.01
C GLY A 344 7.30 -14.87 17.90
N ARG A 345 6.62 -14.28 16.91
CA ARG A 345 6.68 -12.84 16.60
C ARG A 345 5.29 -12.25 16.41
N VAL A 346 5.05 -11.08 17.02
CA VAL A 346 3.81 -10.31 16.87
C VAL A 346 4.10 -9.01 16.12
N VAL A 347 3.34 -8.79 15.05
CA VAL A 347 3.28 -7.52 14.33
C VAL A 347 1.83 -7.21 13.99
N THR A 348 1.47 -5.93 14.07
CA THR A 348 0.16 -5.43 13.71
C THR A 348 0.18 -4.74 12.34
N ASN A 349 -1.00 -4.67 11.73
CA ASN A 349 -1.32 -3.80 10.61
C ASN A 349 -2.79 -3.38 10.72
N GLY A 350 -3.35 -2.74 9.69
CA GLY A 350 -4.76 -2.37 9.66
C GLY A 350 -5.40 -2.59 8.30
N MET A 351 -6.68 -2.93 8.31
CA MET A 351 -7.48 -3.11 7.10
C MET A 351 -8.89 -2.55 7.26
N SER A 352 -9.56 -2.28 6.14
CA SER A 352 -10.99 -1.98 6.08
C SER A 352 -11.61 -2.68 4.87
N ASN A 353 -12.89 -3.03 4.98
CA ASN A 353 -13.70 -3.36 3.83
C ASN A 353 -14.05 -2.08 3.04
N TYR A 354 -14.55 -2.23 1.82
CA TYR A 354 -14.92 -1.10 0.96
C TYR A 354 -15.95 -0.16 1.62
N LYS A 355 -16.88 -0.71 2.41
CA LYS A 355 -17.89 0.11 3.09
C LYS A 355 -17.33 1.01 4.20
N ARG A 356 -16.19 0.63 4.81
CA ARG A 356 -15.58 1.32 5.96
C ARG A 356 -16.60 1.61 7.07
N ASP A 357 -17.41 0.62 7.40
CA ASP A 357 -18.54 0.69 8.34
C ASP A 357 -18.25 0.02 9.69
N GLY A 358 -16.99 -0.35 9.95
CA GLY A 358 -16.56 -0.84 11.26
C GLY A 358 -16.66 0.22 12.36
N LYS A 359 -16.76 -0.23 13.61
CA LYS A 359 -16.93 0.64 14.77
C LYS A 359 -15.73 1.56 15.03
N ASN A 360 -14.51 1.09 14.74
CA ASN A 360 -13.28 1.80 15.06
C ASN A 360 -12.62 2.39 13.81
N ALA A 361 -12.05 3.59 13.95
CA ALA A 361 -10.98 4.06 13.09
C ALA A 361 -9.65 3.55 13.65
N ASN A 362 -8.71 3.15 12.80
CA ASN A 362 -7.37 2.80 13.27
C ASN A 362 -6.24 3.38 12.40
N SER A 363 -5.08 3.65 13.00
CA SER A 363 -3.84 3.91 12.25
C SER A 363 -2.63 3.43 13.01
N ALA A 364 -1.54 3.17 12.31
CA ALA A 364 -0.25 3.07 12.97
C ALA A 364 0.22 4.47 13.34
N ILE A 365 0.62 4.71 14.58
CA ILE A 365 1.40 5.90 14.96
C ILE A 365 2.83 5.44 15.10
N VAL A 366 3.70 5.98 14.24
CA VAL A 366 5.05 5.47 14.06
C VAL A 366 6.09 6.58 14.17
N VAL A 367 7.29 6.17 14.58
CA VAL A 367 8.47 7.00 14.77
C VAL A 367 9.57 6.50 13.85
N SER A 368 10.29 7.43 13.23
CA SER A 368 11.41 7.08 12.34
C SER A 368 12.59 6.50 13.13
N VAL A 369 13.15 5.41 12.61
CA VAL A 369 14.37 4.75 13.10
C VAL A 369 15.37 4.56 11.96
N GLY A 370 16.66 4.59 12.28
CA GLY A 370 17.72 4.53 11.27
C GLY A 370 19.00 3.89 11.80
N LYS A 371 20.10 4.12 11.08
CA LYS A 371 21.43 3.53 11.33
C LYS A 371 21.84 3.65 12.81
N ASP A 372 21.65 4.80 13.42
CA ASP A 372 22.03 5.08 14.82
C ASP A 372 21.19 4.32 15.87
N ASP A 373 20.11 3.64 15.45
CA ASP A 373 19.27 2.80 16.31
C ASP A 373 19.58 1.31 16.15
N PHE A 374 20.37 0.93 15.15
CA PHE A 374 20.66 -0.47 14.84
C PHE A 374 21.96 -0.91 15.52
N GLU A 375 22.06 -2.21 15.81
CA GLU A 375 23.18 -2.77 16.57
C GLU A 375 24.54 -2.62 15.87
N ASN A 376 24.56 -2.63 14.54
CA ASN A 376 25.77 -2.53 13.74
C ASN A 376 25.45 -2.08 12.30
N ASP A 377 26.50 -1.89 11.49
CA ASP A 377 26.45 -1.36 10.12
C ASP A 377 26.09 -2.38 9.04
N MET A 378 25.78 -3.63 9.40
CA MET A 378 25.46 -4.68 8.42
C MET A 378 24.14 -4.35 7.68
N PRO A 379 24.01 -4.69 6.37
CA PRO A 379 22.80 -4.38 5.61
C PRO A 379 21.49 -4.95 6.22
N LEU A 380 21.59 -6.06 6.95
CA LEU A 380 20.45 -6.75 7.56
C LEU A 380 20.06 -6.21 8.96
N SER A 381 20.81 -5.28 9.56
CA SER A 381 20.58 -4.89 10.97
C SER A 381 19.20 -4.29 11.22
N GLY A 382 18.65 -3.53 10.27
CA GLY A 382 17.29 -3.01 10.37
C GLY A 382 16.23 -4.11 10.37
N MET A 383 16.47 -5.23 9.69
CA MET A 383 15.60 -6.41 9.69
C MET A 383 15.68 -7.16 11.01
N GLU A 384 16.87 -7.34 11.57
CA GLU A 384 17.07 -7.96 12.88
C GLU A 384 16.48 -7.11 14.01
N PHE A 385 16.59 -5.79 13.91
CA PHE A 385 15.92 -4.86 14.81
C PHE A 385 14.39 -5.09 14.81
N GLN A 386 13.77 -5.27 13.65
CA GLN A 386 12.35 -5.60 13.59
C GLN A 386 12.06 -6.95 14.27
N ARG A 387 12.84 -7.99 13.98
CA ARG A 387 12.67 -9.33 14.58
C ARG A 387 12.76 -9.30 16.10
N TYR A 388 13.70 -8.52 16.64
CA TYR A 388 13.91 -8.35 18.07
C TYR A 388 12.64 -7.81 18.74
N TYR A 389 12.14 -6.66 18.28
CA TYR A 389 10.95 -6.04 18.89
C TYR A 389 9.68 -6.84 18.63
N GLU A 390 9.52 -7.51 17.47
CA GLU A 390 8.40 -8.42 17.21
C GLU A 390 8.38 -9.62 18.18
N SER A 391 9.56 -10.12 18.58
CA SER A 391 9.69 -11.20 19.56
C SER A 391 9.36 -10.71 20.97
N LEU A 392 9.76 -9.48 21.32
CA LEU A 392 9.36 -8.86 22.58
C LEU A 392 7.86 -8.63 22.65
N ALA A 393 7.22 -8.22 21.55
CA ALA A 393 5.77 -8.05 21.50
C ALA A 393 5.04 -9.39 21.66
N TYR A 394 5.55 -10.48 21.07
CA TYR A 394 5.00 -11.82 21.29
C TYR A 394 5.07 -12.23 22.77
N LYS A 395 6.20 -11.98 23.43
CA LYS A 395 6.36 -12.25 24.87
C LYS A 395 5.47 -11.36 25.73
N ALA A 396 5.43 -10.06 25.46
CA ALA A 396 4.59 -9.10 26.18
C ALA A 396 3.10 -9.39 26.02
N GLY A 397 2.69 -9.91 24.86
CA GLY A 397 1.35 -10.40 24.61
C GLY A 397 1.01 -11.73 25.29
N GLY A 398 1.95 -12.37 25.99
CA GLY A 398 1.74 -13.66 26.68
C GLY A 398 1.87 -14.88 25.78
N GLY A 399 2.50 -14.74 24.61
CA GLY A 399 2.61 -15.79 23.60
C GLY A 399 1.32 -16.02 22.84
N ASP A 400 1.26 -17.14 22.11
CA ASP A 400 0.08 -17.56 21.35
C ASP A 400 -0.42 -16.50 20.34
N TYR A 401 0.47 -15.59 19.92
CA TYR A 401 0.19 -14.46 19.02
C TYR A 401 -0.88 -13.46 19.50
N LYS A 402 -1.22 -13.46 20.79
CA LYS A 402 -2.02 -12.38 21.37
C LYS A 402 -1.21 -11.08 21.34
N ALA A 403 -1.86 -9.96 21.02
CA ALA A 403 -1.20 -8.66 21.03
C ALA A 403 -1.14 -8.06 22.45
N PRO A 404 -0.02 -7.42 22.84
CA PRO A 404 -0.01 -6.57 24.01
C PRO A 404 -0.88 -5.33 23.75
N VAL A 405 -1.77 -4.97 24.68
CA VAL A 405 -2.67 -3.81 24.56
C VAL A 405 -2.60 -2.89 25.77
N GLN A 406 -2.83 -1.60 25.55
CA GLN A 406 -2.81 -0.56 26.58
C GLN A 406 -3.65 0.64 26.14
N LEU A 407 -4.31 1.33 27.06
CA LEU A 407 -4.96 2.60 26.76
C LEU A 407 -3.90 3.68 26.51
N ILE A 408 -4.15 4.58 25.57
CA ILE A 408 -3.20 5.66 25.24
C ILE A 408 -2.89 6.52 26.48
N ARG A 409 -3.91 6.84 27.28
CA ARG A 409 -3.75 7.59 28.54
C ARG A 409 -2.88 6.86 29.57
N ASP A 410 -2.94 5.53 29.62
CA ASP A 410 -2.17 4.74 30.59
C ASP A 410 -0.72 4.57 30.10
N PHE A 411 -0.51 4.44 28.78
CA PHE A 411 0.82 4.52 28.17
C PHE A 411 1.51 5.87 28.43
N LEU A 412 0.76 6.98 28.38
CA LEU A 412 1.28 8.30 28.74
C LEU A 412 1.67 8.43 30.22
N ASN A 413 1.00 7.68 31.10
CA ASN A 413 1.21 7.70 32.55
C ASN A 413 2.12 6.56 33.04
N ASP A 414 2.71 5.78 32.13
CA ASP A 414 3.58 4.65 32.46
C ASP A 414 2.90 3.55 33.31
N THR A 415 1.58 3.38 33.14
CA THR A 415 0.77 2.40 33.87
C THR A 415 0.18 1.33 32.94
N VAL A 416 0.09 0.09 33.40
CA VAL A 416 -0.61 -0.97 32.66
C VAL A 416 -2.11 -0.81 32.84
N SER A 417 -2.85 -0.85 31.73
CA SER A 417 -4.32 -0.79 31.78
C SER A 417 -4.92 -2.04 32.42
N SER A 418 -6.05 -1.87 33.12
CA SER A 418 -6.78 -2.99 33.75
C SER A 418 -8.15 -3.25 33.12
N LYS A 419 -8.71 -2.27 32.39
CA LYS A 419 -10.00 -2.38 31.70
C LYS A 419 -10.09 -1.36 30.56
N PHE A 420 -10.88 -1.67 29.53
CA PHE A 420 -11.18 -0.71 28.45
C PHE A 420 -12.39 0.16 28.79
N GLY A 421 -12.45 1.35 28.18
CA GLY A 421 -13.66 2.15 28.08
C GLY A 421 -14.54 1.73 26.90
N ASN A 422 -15.01 2.72 26.14
CA ASN A 422 -15.95 2.54 25.03
C ASN A 422 -15.33 1.92 23.77
N VAL A 423 -14.03 2.13 23.56
CA VAL A 423 -13.27 1.52 22.46
C VAL A 423 -12.82 0.13 22.90
N LYS A 424 -13.07 -0.88 22.07
CA LYS A 424 -12.56 -2.25 22.26
C LYS A 424 -11.57 -2.57 21.15
N PRO A 425 -10.44 -3.25 21.43
CA PRO A 425 -9.51 -3.65 20.38
C PRO A 425 -10.21 -4.54 19.35
N SER A 426 -9.94 -4.29 18.07
CA SER A 426 -10.49 -5.09 16.96
C SER A 426 -9.59 -6.26 16.53
N TYR A 427 -8.42 -6.41 17.16
CA TYR A 427 -7.45 -7.47 16.86
C TYR A 427 -7.99 -8.87 17.19
N GLU A 428 -8.44 -9.57 16.15
CA GLU A 428 -9.23 -10.81 16.23
C GLU A 428 -8.53 -11.95 16.98
N ARG A 429 -7.20 -12.07 16.82
CA ARG A 429 -6.42 -13.10 17.52
C ARG A 429 -6.48 -12.97 19.04
N GLY A 430 -6.90 -11.81 19.54
CA GLY A 430 -7.00 -11.53 20.97
C GLY A 430 -5.75 -10.85 21.52
N TYR A 431 -5.84 -10.48 22.78
CA TYR A 431 -4.89 -9.55 23.38
C TYR A 431 -4.74 -9.79 24.88
N ASN A 432 -3.68 -9.23 25.46
CA ASN A 432 -3.45 -9.16 26.90
C ASN A 432 -3.01 -7.75 27.28
N PHE A 433 -3.53 -7.23 28.41
CA PHE A 433 -3.05 -5.97 28.94
C PHE A 433 -1.58 -6.09 29.32
N ALA A 434 -0.76 -5.19 28.79
CA ALA A 434 0.69 -5.22 29.00
C ALA A 434 1.27 -3.81 28.88
N ASP A 435 2.50 -3.67 29.35
CA ASP A 435 3.28 -2.45 29.16
C ASP A 435 3.96 -2.47 27.78
N LEU A 436 3.46 -1.66 26.84
CA LEU A 436 3.95 -1.63 25.46
C LEU A 436 5.39 -1.13 25.35
N ARG A 437 5.90 -0.41 26.37
CA ARG A 437 7.31 0.03 26.42
C ARG A 437 8.26 -1.16 26.48
N LYS A 438 7.82 -2.30 27.01
CA LYS A 438 8.63 -3.53 27.06
C LYS A 438 8.89 -4.15 25.68
N CYS A 439 8.19 -3.71 24.64
CA CYS A 439 8.37 -4.17 23.27
C CYS A 439 8.62 -3.03 22.27
N LEU A 440 9.08 -1.87 22.74
CA LEU A 440 9.48 -0.73 21.92
C LEU A 440 10.84 -0.21 22.38
N PRO A 441 11.63 0.42 21.50
CA PRO A 441 12.81 1.18 21.93
C PRO A 441 12.40 2.36 22.82
N ASP A 442 13.17 2.65 23.86
CA ASP A 442 12.88 3.76 24.78
C ASP A 442 12.71 5.10 24.05
N LYS A 443 13.61 5.40 23.10
CA LYS A 443 13.53 6.62 22.27
C LYS A 443 12.23 6.68 21.46
N VAL A 444 11.74 5.54 20.97
CA VAL A 444 10.47 5.45 20.24
C VAL A 444 9.30 5.64 21.19
N SER A 445 9.33 5.00 22.37
CA SER A 445 8.28 5.16 23.39
C SER A 445 8.11 6.62 23.82
N GLU A 446 9.20 7.32 24.11
CA GLU A 446 9.15 8.74 24.49
C GLU A 446 8.67 9.63 23.35
N ALA A 447 9.14 9.40 22.12
CA ALA A 447 8.64 10.12 20.95
C ALA A 447 7.13 9.86 20.70
N LEU A 448 6.63 8.64 20.92
CA LEU A 448 5.20 8.34 20.83
C LEU A 448 4.39 9.13 21.85
N LYS A 449 4.86 9.23 23.11
CA LYS A 449 4.19 10.05 24.15
C LYS A 449 4.08 11.51 23.70
N GLU A 450 5.17 12.10 23.21
CA GLU A 450 5.18 13.47 22.67
C GLU A 450 4.21 13.62 21.49
N GLY A 451 4.17 12.63 20.60
CA GLY A 451 3.23 12.56 19.49
C GLY A 451 1.77 12.56 19.93
N PHE A 452 1.40 11.70 20.88
CA PHE A 452 0.03 11.61 21.40
C PHE A 452 -0.43 12.93 22.04
N ILE A 453 0.43 13.57 22.84
CA ILE A 453 0.16 14.89 23.43
C ILE A 453 -0.04 15.95 22.34
N ASN A 454 0.73 15.90 21.25
CA ASN A 454 0.56 16.81 20.12
C ASN A 454 -0.76 16.54 19.37
N PHE A 455 -1.10 15.27 19.17
CA PHE A 455 -2.26 14.85 18.39
C PHE A 455 -3.58 15.16 19.08
N GLU A 456 -3.62 15.17 20.41
CA GLU A 456 -4.77 15.67 21.20
C GLU A 456 -5.17 17.10 20.83
N LYS A 457 -4.19 17.96 20.50
CA LYS A 457 -4.45 19.35 20.12
C LYS A 457 -5.07 19.46 18.72
N LYS A 458 -4.97 18.40 17.90
CA LYS A 458 -5.44 18.35 16.50
C LYS A 458 -6.77 17.60 16.38
N ILE A 459 -6.92 16.52 17.12
CA ILE A 459 -8.14 15.71 17.21
C ILE A 459 -8.46 15.55 18.69
N LYS A 460 -9.57 16.17 19.13
CA LYS A 460 -9.96 16.17 20.53
C LYS A 460 -10.34 14.75 20.95
N GLY A 461 -9.79 14.28 22.07
CA GLY A 461 -9.99 12.93 22.60
C GLY A 461 -9.03 11.88 22.04
N PHE A 462 -8.07 12.26 21.21
CA PHE A 462 -7.12 11.31 20.61
C PHE A 462 -6.25 10.58 21.66
N SER A 463 -5.82 11.27 22.72
CA SER A 463 -4.97 10.70 23.77
C SER A 463 -5.62 10.70 25.15
N LYS A 464 -6.49 11.69 25.43
CA LYS A 464 -7.18 11.82 26.73
C LYS A 464 -8.46 10.99 26.84
N GLY A 465 -8.92 10.38 25.74
CA GLY A 465 -10.12 9.57 25.69
C GLY A 465 -9.90 8.09 26.05
N ASP A 466 -10.74 7.23 25.47
CA ASP A 466 -10.68 5.76 25.60
C ASP A 466 -9.84 5.10 24.50
N GLY A 467 -9.00 5.86 23.79
CA GLY A 467 -8.20 5.33 22.69
C GLY A 467 -7.29 4.18 23.14
N VAL A 468 -7.20 3.16 22.30
CA VAL A 468 -6.47 1.91 22.61
C VAL A 468 -5.24 1.80 21.72
N ILE A 469 -4.14 1.34 22.29
CA ILE A 469 -2.92 0.89 21.61
C ILE A 469 -2.94 -0.64 21.52
N THR A 470 -2.68 -1.17 20.33
CA THR A 470 -2.67 -2.62 20.06
C THR A 470 -1.38 -3.03 19.34
N GLY A 471 -0.57 -3.83 20.01
CA GLY A 471 0.66 -4.42 19.49
C GLY A 471 1.65 -3.39 18.93
N ILE A 472 2.60 -3.88 18.12
CA ILE A 472 3.61 -3.04 17.47
C ILE A 472 3.52 -3.15 15.95
N GLU A 473 3.72 -2.03 15.28
CA GLU A 473 3.81 -1.93 13.82
C GLU A 473 5.27 -1.70 13.43
N THR A 474 5.94 -2.75 12.94
CA THR A 474 7.40 -2.75 12.66
C THR A 474 7.74 -2.71 11.18
N ARG A 475 6.76 -2.98 10.31
CA ARG A 475 6.98 -3.25 8.88
C ARG A 475 6.32 -2.19 8.00
N THR A 476 6.65 -0.91 8.19
CA THR A 476 6.05 0.20 7.42
C THR A 476 6.66 0.41 6.04
N SER A 477 7.89 -0.09 5.84
CA SER A 477 8.64 -0.06 4.57
C SER A 477 9.83 -1.01 4.68
N ALA A 478 10.54 -1.28 3.58
CA ALA A 478 11.76 -2.08 3.64
C ALA A 478 12.84 -1.49 4.57
N PRO A 479 13.49 -2.35 5.40
CA PRO A 479 14.60 -1.97 6.28
C PRO A 479 15.95 -1.90 5.56
N LEU A 480 15.99 -2.27 4.28
CA LEU A 480 17.16 -2.22 3.42
C LEU A 480 16.77 -1.77 2.01
N ARG A 481 17.78 -1.48 1.21
CA ARG A 481 17.65 -1.24 -0.23
C ARG A 481 18.55 -2.20 -0.97
N ILE A 482 18.02 -2.82 -2.02
CA ILE A 482 18.78 -3.67 -2.93
C ILE A 482 19.13 -2.81 -4.15
N SER A 483 20.35 -2.30 -4.22
CA SER A 483 20.69 -1.22 -5.15
C SER A 483 20.71 -1.71 -6.61
N ARG A 484 20.23 -0.84 -7.51
CA ARG A 484 20.08 -1.13 -8.93
C ARG A 484 20.56 0.04 -9.80
N ASN A 485 21.03 -0.26 -11.00
CA ASN A 485 21.51 0.71 -11.99
C ASN A 485 20.35 1.38 -12.77
N GLU A 486 20.68 2.18 -13.77
CA GLU A 486 19.76 2.86 -14.70
C GLU A 486 18.94 1.92 -15.60
N ASN A 487 19.42 0.68 -15.77
CA ASN A 487 18.69 -0.41 -16.43
C ASN A 487 17.74 -1.14 -15.47
N LEU A 488 17.71 -0.73 -14.21
CA LEU A 488 16.95 -1.32 -13.10
C LEU A 488 17.43 -2.73 -12.71
N GLU A 489 18.64 -3.11 -13.12
CA GLU A 489 19.31 -4.35 -12.73
C GLU A 489 20.13 -4.13 -11.46
N SER A 490 20.27 -5.17 -10.64
CA SER A 490 21.17 -5.18 -9.50
C SER A 490 22.57 -4.78 -9.94
N ILE A 491 23.23 -3.93 -9.15
CA ILE A 491 24.62 -3.57 -9.42
C ILE A 491 25.61 -4.74 -9.22
N SER A 492 25.14 -5.84 -8.60
CA SER A 492 25.94 -7.05 -8.38
C SER A 492 25.81 -8.06 -9.51
N PHE A 493 24.63 -8.19 -10.10
CA PHE A 493 24.31 -9.25 -11.05
C PHE A 493 23.40 -8.76 -12.19
N GLU A 494 23.87 -8.94 -13.43
CA GLU A 494 23.08 -8.72 -14.65
C GLU A 494 21.93 -9.73 -14.73
N GLY A 495 20.76 -9.28 -15.16
CA GLY A 495 19.55 -10.10 -15.22
C GLY A 495 18.79 -10.24 -13.89
N LEU A 496 19.32 -9.72 -12.77
CA LEU A 496 18.57 -9.62 -11.51
C LEU A 496 17.95 -8.23 -11.40
N TYR A 497 16.63 -8.12 -11.26
CA TYR A 497 15.92 -6.84 -11.20
C TYR A 497 15.24 -6.64 -9.83
N PRO A 498 15.87 -5.96 -8.87
CA PRO A 498 15.22 -5.61 -7.61
C PRO A 498 14.04 -4.67 -7.83
N CYS A 499 12.86 -5.04 -7.33
CA CYS A 499 11.62 -4.37 -7.66
C CYS A 499 10.68 -4.15 -6.44
N GLY A 500 9.97 -3.03 -6.47
CA GLY A 500 8.91 -2.73 -5.52
C GLY A 500 9.39 -2.41 -4.11
N GLU A 501 8.50 -2.63 -3.14
CA GLU A 501 8.73 -2.21 -1.76
C GLU A 501 9.85 -3.00 -1.07
N GLY A 502 9.96 -4.30 -1.35
CA GLY A 502 11.04 -5.15 -0.80
C GLY A 502 12.43 -4.69 -1.23
N ALA A 503 12.58 -4.21 -2.47
CA ALA A 503 13.85 -3.67 -2.93
C ALA A 503 14.13 -2.24 -2.40
N GLY A 504 13.17 -1.60 -1.74
CA GLY A 504 13.29 -0.24 -1.22
C GLY A 504 12.93 0.88 -2.21
N PHE A 505 12.25 0.58 -3.31
CA PHE A 505 11.91 1.56 -4.38
C PHE A 505 10.44 2.01 -4.39
N ALA A 506 9.60 1.46 -3.52
CA ALA A 506 8.19 1.80 -3.39
C ALA A 506 7.75 1.81 -1.92
N GLY A 507 6.53 2.28 -1.64
CA GLY A 507 5.98 2.34 -0.27
C GLY A 507 4.45 2.25 -0.22
N GLY A 508 3.86 1.47 -1.14
CA GLY A 508 2.42 1.29 -1.25
C GLY A 508 2.00 0.72 -2.62
N ILE A 509 0.74 0.29 -2.72
CA ILE A 509 0.18 -0.46 -3.87
C ILE A 509 0.51 0.21 -5.21
N MET A 510 0.16 1.49 -5.35
CA MET A 510 0.35 2.23 -6.60
C MET A 510 1.83 2.38 -6.97
N SER A 511 2.69 2.79 -6.03
CA SER A 511 4.13 2.94 -6.31
C SER A 511 4.79 1.61 -6.66
N SER A 512 4.38 0.52 -6.02
CA SER A 512 4.90 -0.82 -6.29
C SER A 512 4.48 -1.30 -7.68
N ALA A 513 3.20 -1.10 -8.05
CA ALA A 513 2.72 -1.42 -9.39
C ALA A 513 3.42 -0.61 -10.48
N VAL A 514 3.64 0.70 -10.25
CA VAL A 514 4.43 1.56 -11.17
C VAL A 514 5.85 1.02 -11.33
N ASP A 515 6.51 0.64 -10.22
CA ASP A 515 7.88 0.11 -10.28
C ASP A 515 7.95 -1.23 -11.04
N GLY A 516 6.98 -2.12 -10.80
CA GLY A 516 6.84 -3.38 -11.54
C GLY A 516 6.72 -3.16 -13.05
N ILE A 517 5.86 -2.22 -13.46
CA ILE A 517 5.71 -1.86 -14.88
C ILE A 517 7.02 -1.33 -15.47
N LYS A 518 7.75 -0.46 -14.75
CA LYS A 518 9.02 0.08 -15.24
C LYS A 518 10.08 -1.01 -15.46
N VAL A 519 10.16 -1.97 -14.55
CA VAL A 519 11.08 -3.11 -14.71
C VAL A 519 10.68 -3.97 -15.92
N ALA A 520 9.39 -4.29 -16.05
CA ALA A 520 8.89 -5.03 -17.22
C ALA A 520 9.20 -4.30 -18.53
N GLU A 521 9.03 -2.98 -18.57
CA GLU A 521 9.33 -2.17 -19.75
C GLU A 521 10.80 -2.16 -20.13
N LYS A 522 11.71 -2.20 -19.16
CA LYS A 522 13.14 -2.33 -19.44
C LYS A 522 13.45 -3.64 -20.16
N ILE A 523 12.86 -4.74 -19.69
CA ILE A 523 12.97 -6.05 -20.36
C ILE A 523 12.33 -5.98 -21.75
N ILE A 524 11.11 -5.45 -21.87
CA ILE A 524 10.39 -5.33 -23.15
C ILE A 524 11.20 -4.50 -24.15
N SER A 525 11.80 -3.39 -23.74
CA SER A 525 12.56 -2.51 -24.64
C SER A 525 13.87 -3.11 -25.14
N LYS A 526 14.35 -4.19 -24.50
CA LYS A 526 15.59 -4.87 -24.87
C LYS A 526 15.32 -6.02 -25.83
N TYR A 527 14.35 -6.87 -25.48
CA TYR A 527 14.10 -8.11 -26.21
C TYR A 527 12.93 -7.99 -27.20
N ARG A 528 12.86 -8.91 -28.15
CA ARG A 528 11.67 -9.19 -28.95
C ARG A 528 10.79 -10.23 -28.23
N PRO A 529 9.45 -10.19 -28.39
CA PRO A 529 8.56 -11.17 -27.76
C PRO A 529 8.75 -12.58 -28.34
N PHE A 530 8.20 -13.59 -27.68
CA PHE A 530 8.17 -14.94 -28.23
C PHE A 530 7.22 -15.01 -29.44
N ASP A 531 7.61 -15.82 -30.43
CA ASP A 531 6.78 -16.13 -31.60
C ASP A 531 5.47 -16.84 -31.22
#